data_AF-A0A7W3VEY0-F1
#
_entry.id   AF-A0A7W3VEY0-F1
#
_cell.length_a   1.000
_cell.length_b   1.000
_cell.length_c   1.000
_cell.angle_alpha   90.00
_cell.angle_beta   90.00
_cell.angle_gamma   90.00
#
_symmetry.space_group_name_H-M   'P 1'
#
loop_
_entity.id
_entity.type
_entity.pdbx_description
1 polymer ?
#
loop_
_entity_poly.entity_id
_entity_poly.type
_entity_poly.pdbx_seq_one_letter_code
_entity_poly.pdbx_strand_id
1 'polypeptide(L)'
;MKREIKIHSAFDQILTYLNITPKDEVCFSSLEREIIEHFDYLTFIDLLLGLSEVNSQLRIVVILSTDTYEKMHLKAFKKWELYKQDMSEVSYLCRLLKCKHDFLENLNKLSIPLLERLDNPDKGDNNHFIRVLDQYIFEELMLINSNLDENCINTSNCFALLFLENKKQAINSFLNYVSKEIIYEGGKSNHQSFILSKDRFFHFLQLDFVPNISYSNYKQSLNLFKEENMIISKKQIDIVIGQEEFFQKKLPLHELKLEELFSFNNDFPKEKVDYMNDILKAFFEVLCENKFTYGETNVFKLFFSSCTEIYPSYSKDELYYAYNLLNELVSKDKVVFYQILSVFIVLHNSDAIKLVPTKLPKILSAYFKGSTLSQSTMRQYISGKAKYSKEFLSILNEVNDWVVASEKGKRVNFQRVI
;
A
#
# COMPACT_ATOMS: atom_id res chain seq x y z
N MET A 1 36.96 0.60 -37.99
CA MET A 1 36.45 -0.06 -36.77
C MET A 1 36.56 0.91 -35.60
N LYS A 2 35.44 1.46 -35.10
CA LYS A 2 35.44 2.16 -33.81
C LYS A 2 35.52 1.09 -32.73
N ARG A 3 36.60 1.05 -31.94
CA ARG A 3 36.66 0.25 -30.72
C ARG A 3 35.73 0.92 -29.71
N GLU A 4 34.62 0.27 -29.35
CA GLU A 4 33.86 0.65 -28.18
C GLU A 4 34.76 0.46 -26.95
N ILE A 5 35.11 1.56 -26.29
CA ILE A 5 35.76 1.51 -24.98
C ILE A 5 34.64 1.23 -23.98
N LYS A 6 34.46 -0.04 -23.60
CA LYS A 6 33.65 -0.38 -22.43
C LYS A 6 34.39 0.09 -21.19
N ILE A 7 33.91 1.16 -20.57
CA ILE A 7 34.38 1.60 -19.26
C ILE A 7 33.81 0.61 -18.24
N HIS A 8 34.65 -0.32 -17.78
CA HIS A 8 34.33 -1.22 -16.67
C HIS A 8 34.29 -0.45 -15.36
N SER A 9 33.47 -0.88 -14.39
CA SER A 9 33.47 -0.25 -13.06
C SER A 9 34.85 -0.42 -12.40
N ALA A 10 35.20 0.45 -11.45
CA ALA A 10 36.48 0.33 -10.73
C ALA A 10 36.63 -1.04 -10.06
N PHE A 11 35.53 -1.61 -9.56
CA PHE A 11 35.49 -2.94 -8.98
C PHE A 11 35.78 -4.04 -10.02
N ASP A 12 35.16 -3.97 -11.20
CA ASP A 12 35.41 -4.93 -12.29
C ASP A 12 36.84 -4.86 -12.81
N GLN A 13 37.43 -3.66 -12.84
CA GLN A 13 38.82 -3.46 -13.22
C GLN A 13 39.77 -4.11 -12.20
N ILE A 14 39.48 -3.96 -10.89
CA ILE A 14 40.24 -4.61 -9.82
C ILE A 14 40.11 -6.12 -9.89
N LEU A 15 38.89 -6.64 -10.08
CA LEU A 15 38.66 -8.08 -10.27
C LEU A 15 39.42 -8.64 -11.47
N THR A 16 39.38 -7.94 -12.60
CA THR A 16 40.08 -8.35 -13.82
C THR A 16 41.58 -8.37 -13.59
N TYR A 17 42.11 -7.33 -12.94
CA TYR A 17 43.53 -7.24 -12.60
C TYR A 17 43.97 -8.41 -11.70
N LEU A 18 43.26 -8.65 -10.59
CA LEU A 18 43.56 -9.71 -9.63
C LEU A 18 43.42 -11.13 -10.22
N ASN A 19 42.54 -11.34 -11.20
CA ASN A 19 42.39 -12.64 -11.87
C ASN A 19 43.52 -12.94 -12.89
N ILE A 20 44.21 -11.92 -13.41
CA ILE A 20 45.24 -12.07 -14.45
C ILE A 20 46.66 -12.14 -13.85
N THR A 21 46.86 -11.67 -12.61
CA THR A 21 48.16 -11.75 -11.94
C THR A 21 48.65 -13.21 -11.82
N PRO A 22 49.91 -13.52 -12.18
CA PRO A 22 50.45 -14.88 -12.17
C PRO A 22 50.29 -15.59 -10.82
N LYS A 23 49.81 -16.84 -10.88
CA LYS A 23 49.39 -17.62 -9.71
C LYS A 23 50.54 -18.22 -8.89
N ASP A 24 51.76 -18.21 -9.43
CA ASP A 24 52.91 -18.94 -8.90
C ASP A 24 53.86 -18.10 -8.03
N GLU A 25 53.75 -16.76 -8.04
CA GLU A 25 54.54 -15.91 -7.14
C GLU A 25 53.76 -15.63 -5.86
N VAL A 26 54.23 -16.18 -4.73
CA VAL A 26 53.64 -16.01 -3.38
C VAL A 26 53.57 -14.53 -2.94
N CYS A 27 54.33 -13.64 -3.57
CA CYS A 27 54.28 -12.20 -3.31
C CYS A 27 53.08 -11.55 -4.00
N PHE A 28 52.07 -11.18 -3.21
CA PHE A 28 51.20 -10.06 -3.60
C PHE A 28 52.07 -8.82 -3.77
N SER A 29 51.92 -8.12 -4.88
CA SER A 29 52.53 -6.81 -5.05
C SER A 29 52.04 -5.86 -3.95
N SER A 30 52.89 -4.91 -3.53
CA SER A 30 52.50 -3.90 -2.53
C SER A 30 51.23 -3.15 -2.93
N LEU A 31 51.04 -2.95 -4.24
CA LEU A 31 49.88 -2.30 -4.84
C LEU A 31 48.59 -3.11 -4.63
N GLU A 32 48.61 -4.43 -4.81
CA GLU A 32 47.43 -5.27 -4.62
C GLU A 32 46.96 -5.27 -3.16
N ARG A 33 47.91 -5.34 -2.22
CA ARG A 33 47.62 -5.23 -0.79
C ARG A 33 47.03 -3.85 -0.46
N GLU A 34 47.63 -2.79 -1.00
CA GLU A 34 47.15 -1.42 -0.81
C GLU A 34 45.73 -1.24 -1.34
N ILE A 35 45.41 -1.77 -2.53
CA ILE A 35 44.05 -1.76 -3.09
C ILE A 35 43.07 -2.47 -2.17
N ILE A 36 43.41 -3.67 -1.70
CA ILE A 36 42.51 -4.45 -0.84
C ILE A 36 42.30 -3.77 0.51
N GLU A 37 43.34 -3.17 1.10
CA GLU A 37 43.26 -2.40 2.36
C GLU A 37 42.31 -1.19 2.27
N HIS A 38 41.95 -0.75 1.06
CA HIS A 38 40.98 0.32 0.87
C HIS A 38 39.52 -0.12 1.00
N PHE A 39 39.21 -1.41 0.82
CA PHE A 39 37.84 -1.92 0.88
C PHE A 39 37.24 -1.87 2.29
N ASP A 40 35.91 -1.74 2.34
CA ASP A 40 35.14 -2.12 3.53
C ASP A 40 34.94 -3.65 3.53
N TYR A 41 34.59 -4.21 4.68
CA TYR A 41 34.52 -5.67 4.81
C TYR A 41 33.48 -6.32 3.89
N LEU A 42 32.35 -5.65 3.62
CA LEU A 42 31.33 -6.16 2.70
C LEU A 42 31.87 -6.22 1.26
N THR A 43 32.52 -5.15 0.82
CA THR A 43 33.14 -5.07 -0.51
C THR A 43 34.26 -6.10 -0.66
N PHE A 44 34.98 -6.39 0.43
CA PHE A 44 35.99 -7.45 0.46
C PHE A 44 35.38 -8.85 0.26
N ILE A 45 34.25 -9.16 0.90
CA ILE A 45 33.54 -10.43 0.67
C ILE A 45 33.03 -10.52 -0.78
N ASP A 46 32.47 -9.44 -1.32
CA ASP A 46 32.04 -9.39 -2.72
C ASP A 46 33.21 -9.62 -3.69
N LEU A 47 34.39 -9.06 -3.36
CA LEU A 47 35.61 -9.28 -4.13
C LEU A 47 35.98 -10.77 -4.15
N LEU A 48 35.96 -11.43 -2.99
CA LEU A 48 36.26 -12.86 -2.91
C LEU A 48 35.31 -13.66 -3.81
N LEU A 49 34.01 -13.38 -3.78
CA LEU A 49 33.04 -14.06 -4.64
C LEU A 49 33.24 -13.80 -6.14
N GLY A 50 33.75 -12.62 -6.51
CA GLY A 50 34.04 -12.27 -7.90
C GLY A 50 35.30 -12.93 -8.48
N LEU A 51 36.17 -13.51 -7.63
CA LEU A 51 37.36 -14.22 -8.09
C LEU A 51 37.01 -15.62 -8.57
N SER A 52 37.53 -16.00 -9.74
CA SER A 52 37.13 -17.23 -10.43
C SER A 52 37.71 -18.51 -9.81
N GLU A 53 38.77 -18.40 -8.99
CA GLU A 53 39.48 -19.54 -8.42
C GLU A 53 39.59 -19.46 -6.90
N VAL A 54 39.24 -20.57 -6.23
CA VAL A 54 39.33 -20.73 -4.77
C VAL A 54 40.74 -20.52 -4.24
N ASN A 55 41.76 -20.91 -5.00
CA ASN A 55 43.16 -20.68 -4.60
C ASN A 55 43.50 -19.18 -4.55
N SER A 56 43.01 -18.38 -5.49
CA SER A 56 43.20 -16.92 -5.48
C SER A 56 42.50 -16.27 -4.28
N GLN A 57 41.29 -16.74 -3.96
CA GLN A 57 40.54 -16.31 -2.77
C GLN A 57 41.34 -16.62 -1.48
N LEU A 58 41.84 -17.86 -1.35
CA LEU A 58 42.58 -18.29 -0.15
C LEU A 58 43.89 -17.52 0.02
N ARG A 59 44.62 -17.26 -1.07
CA ARG A 59 45.86 -16.46 -1.03
C ARG A 59 45.61 -15.06 -0.49
N ILE A 60 44.55 -14.39 -0.95
CA ILE A 60 44.17 -13.07 -0.46
C ILE A 60 43.89 -13.13 1.04
N VAL A 61 43.04 -14.06 1.48
CA VAL A 61 42.62 -14.17 2.89
C VAL A 61 43.82 -14.43 3.82
N VAL A 62 44.80 -15.23 3.38
CA VAL A 62 46.01 -15.59 4.16
C VAL A 62 47.00 -14.44 4.32
N ILE A 63 47.08 -13.53 3.35
CA ILE A 63 48.08 -12.45 3.35
C ILE A 63 47.61 -11.22 4.16
N LEU A 64 46.30 -11.11 4.42
CA LEU A 64 45.76 -10.02 5.22
C LEU A 64 46.08 -10.19 6.71
N SER A 65 46.65 -9.15 7.31
CA SER A 65 46.90 -9.09 8.74
C SER A 65 45.60 -8.89 9.53
N THR A 66 45.59 -9.28 10.81
CA THR A 66 44.47 -9.00 11.73
C THR A 66 44.10 -7.51 11.74
N ASP A 67 45.11 -6.62 11.79
CA ASP A 67 44.92 -5.16 11.73
C ASP A 67 44.19 -4.71 10.46
N THR A 68 44.42 -5.40 9.33
CA THR A 68 43.73 -5.09 8.06
C THR A 68 42.25 -5.44 8.15
N TYR A 69 41.91 -6.61 8.68
CA TYR A 69 40.52 -7.01 8.91
C TYR A 69 39.79 -6.05 9.86
N GLU A 70 40.44 -5.64 10.95
CA GLU A 70 39.88 -4.67 11.89
C GLU A 70 39.61 -3.31 11.22
N LYS A 71 40.53 -2.82 10.38
CA LYS A 71 40.32 -1.60 9.60
C LYS A 71 39.15 -1.72 8.62
N MET A 72 39.00 -2.87 7.95
CA MET A 72 37.88 -3.14 7.04
C MET A 72 36.53 -3.16 7.78
N HIS A 73 36.48 -3.79 8.96
CA HIS A 73 35.32 -3.75 9.84
C HIS A 73 34.97 -2.33 10.25
N LEU A 74 35.95 -1.55 10.73
CA LEU A 74 35.74 -0.16 11.14
C LEU A 74 35.23 0.72 9.99
N LYS A 75 35.70 0.52 8.76
CA LYS A 75 35.19 1.22 7.57
C LYS A 75 33.72 0.89 7.31
N ALA A 76 33.34 -0.39 7.40
CA ALA A 76 31.96 -0.82 7.24
C ALA A 76 31.06 -0.23 8.34
N PHE A 77 31.49 -0.26 9.60
CA PHE A 77 30.71 0.28 10.72
C PHE A 77 30.53 1.79 10.64
N LYS A 78 31.56 2.55 10.22
CA LYS A 78 31.44 3.99 9.96
C LYS A 78 30.36 4.31 8.92
N LYS A 79 30.21 3.46 7.90
CA LYS A 79 29.16 3.61 6.87
C LYS A 79 27.77 3.39 7.44
N TRP A 80 27.61 2.48 8.41
CA TRP A 80 26.35 2.26 9.11
C TRP A 80 25.99 3.44 10.03
N GLU A 81 26.96 4.01 10.74
CA GLU A 81 26.76 5.23 11.53
C GLU A 81 26.30 6.42 10.67
N LEU A 82 26.84 6.56 9.45
CA LEU A 82 26.36 7.56 8.50
C LEU A 82 24.90 7.29 8.07
N TYR A 83 24.54 6.03 7.80
CA TYR A 83 23.15 5.69 7.49
C TYR A 83 22.20 6.03 8.63
N LYS A 84 22.62 5.81 9.89
CA LYS A 84 21.83 6.15 11.08
C LYS A 84 21.51 7.64 11.17
N GLN A 85 22.43 8.51 10.72
CA GLN A 85 22.24 9.97 10.73
C GLN A 85 21.29 10.45 9.62
N ASP A 86 21.26 9.76 8.49
CA ASP A 86 20.55 10.19 7.28
C ASP A 86 19.15 9.55 7.11
N MET A 87 18.81 8.56 7.92
CA MET A 87 17.61 7.73 7.74
C MET A 87 16.69 7.78 8.98
N SER A 88 15.41 7.49 8.77
CA SER A 88 14.52 7.16 9.90
C SER A 88 14.90 5.82 10.52
N GLU A 89 14.53 5.61 11.78
CA GLU A 89 14.80 4.40 12.57
C GLU A 89 14.38 3.13 11.81
N VAL A 90 13.15 3.13 11.28
CA VAL A 90 12.58 2.03 10.49
C VAL A 90 13.41 1.78 9.22
N SER A 91 13.79 2.83 8.51
CA SER A 91 14.57 2.73 7.27
C SER A 91 15.98 2.21 7.56
N TYR A 92 16.59 2.67 8.65
CA TYR A 92 17.90 2.24 9.11
C TYR A 92 17.89 0.77 9.52
N LEU A 93 16.89 0.33 10.29
CA LEU A 93 16.71 -1.10 10.61
C LEU A 93 16.57 -1.94 9.34
N CYS A 94 15.72 -1.56 8.39
CA CYS A 94 15.59 -2.26 7.11
C CYS A 94 16.93 -2.38 6.39
N ARG A 95 17.75 -1.32 6.40
CA ARG A 95 19.08 -1.31 5.80
C ARG A 95 20.04 -2.28 6.50
N LEU A 96 20.05 -2.31 7.84
CA LEU A 96 20.86 -3.25 8.62
C LEU A 96 20.45 -4.71 8.34
N LEU A 97 19.15 -4.98 8.26
CA LEU A 97 18.62 -6.31 7.93
C LEU A 97 19.04 -6.77 6.54
N LYS A 98 18.98 -5.87 5.55
CA LYS A 98 19.50 -6.14 4.21
C LYS A 98 21.00 -6.43 4.23
N CYS A 99 21.79 -5.62 4.93
CA CYS A 99 23.23 -5.87 5.08
C CYS A 99 23.50 -7.24 5.71
N LYS A 100 22.73 -7.63 6.74
CA LYS A 100 22.86 -8.95 7.38
C LYS A 100 22.51 -10.08 6.42
N HIS A 101 21.39 -9.96 5.71
CA HIS A 101 20.95 -10.93 4.72
C HIS A 101 22.02 -11.15 3.65
N ASP A 102 22.50 -10.08 3.02
CA ASP A 102 23.48 -10.15 1.93
C ASP A 102 24.80 -10.73 2.39
N PHE A 103 25.26 -10.34 3.59
CA PHE A 103 26.48 -10.88 4.17
C PHE A 103 26.38 -12.40 4.40
N LEU A 104 25.28 -12.87 5.00
CA LEU A 104 25.06 -14.29 5.26
C LEU A 104 24.90 -15.10 3.96
N GLU A 105 24.17 -14.56 2.97
CA GLU A 105 24.03 -15.15 1.63
C GLU A 105 25.40 -15.28 0.94
N ASN A 106 26.22 -14.24 1.03
CA ASN A 106 27.55 -14.22 0.44
C ASN A 106 28.50 -15.19 1.12
N LEU A 107 28.46 -15.27 2.46
CA LEU A 107 29.24 -16.27 3.20
C LEU A 107 28.87 -17.70 2.78
N ASN A 108 27.58 -18.01 2.63
CA ASN A 108 27.14 -19.36 2.21
C ASN A 108 27.59 -19.76 0.79
N LYS A 109 28.00 -18.79 -0.05
CA LYS A 109 28.55 -19.05 -1.39
C LYS A 109 30.06 -19.29 -1.38
N LEU A 110 30.76 -18.94 -0.30
CA LEU A 110 32.19 -19.18 -0.16
C LEU A 110 32.47 -20.66 0.14
N SER A 111 33.63 -21.14 -0.31
CA SER A 111 34.05 -22.50 -0.01
C SER A 111 34.36 -22.69 1.48
N ILE A 112 34.18 -23.91 2.00
CA ILE A 112 34.45 -24.25 3.41
C ILE A 112 35.87 -23.82 3.86
N PRO A 113 36.95 -24.06 3.08
CA PRO A 113 38.29 -23.63 3.47
C PRO A 113 38.45 -22.12 3.63
N LEU A 114 37.65 -21.31 2.91
CA LEU A 114 37.66 -19.85 3.06
C LEU A 114 36.91 -19.43 4.31
N LEU A 115 35.77 -20.08 4.58
CA LEU A 115 34.98 -19.81 5.78
C LEU A 115 35.79 -20.10 7.04
N GLU A 116 36.49 -21.22 7.11
CA GLU A 116 37.40 -21.57 8.23
C GLU A 116 38.55 -20.58 8.43
N ARG A 117 38.89 -19.77 7.42
CA ARG A 117 39.94 -18.76 7.49
C ARG A 117 39.42 -17.36 7.81
N LEU A 118 38.19 -17.06 7.40
CA LEU A 118 37.49 -15.81 7.72
C LEU A 118 36.91 -15.85 9.14
N ASP A 119 36.41 -17.00 9.58
CA ASP A 119 36.19 -17.29 10.99
C ASP A 119 37.56 -17.46 11.63
N ASN A 120 38.00 -16.44 12.36
CA ASN A 120 39.28 -16.49 13.06
C ASN A 120 39.27 -17.68 14.06
N PRO A 121 40.07 -18.74 13.85
CA PRO A 121 39.98 -19.98 14.63
C PRO A 121 40.40 -19.80 16.10
N ASP A 122 41.07 -18.70 16.45
CA ASP A 122 41.47 -18.40 17.83
C ASP A 122 40.31 -17.94 18.75
N LYS A 123 39.09 -17.74 18.22
CA LYS A 123 37.97 -17.18 19.02
C LYS A 123 36.69 -17.99 19.08
N GLY A 124 36.57 -19.12 18.38
CA GLY A 124 35.51 -20.12 18.59
C GLY A 124 34.06 -19.62 18.59
N ASP A 125 33.79 -18.41 18.10
CA ASP A 125 32.53 -17.71 18.36
C ASP A 125 32.23 -16.81 17.16
N ASN A 126 31.31 -17.30 16.32
CA ASN A 126 30.60 -16.63 15.22
C ASN A 126 31.13 -15.22 14.85
N ASN A 127 31.84 -15.11 13.73
CA ASN A 127 32.23 -13.89 13.01
C ASN A 127 31.91 -12.56 13.73
N HIS A 128 32.94 -11.92 14.31
CA HIS A 128 32.84 -10.64 15.03
C HIS A 128 31.99 -9.58 14.31
N PHE A 129 32.05 -9.54 12.98
CA PHE A 129 31.26 -8.63 12.16
C PHE A 129 29.74 -8.85 12.33
N ILE A 130 29.28 -10.10 12.33
CA ILE A 130 27.87 -10.45 12.54
C ILE A 130 27.44 -10.05 13.94
N ARG A 131 28.26 -10.31 14.96
CA ARG A 131 27.92 -9.95 16.35
C ARG A 131 27.70 -8.46 16.52
N VAL A 132 28.55 -7.63 15.90
CA VAL A 132 28.39 -6.17 15.93
C VAL A 132 27.11 -5.78 15.17
N LEU A 133 26.88 -6.32 13.97
CA LEU A 133 25.66 -6.06 13.20
C LEU A 133 24.38 -6.44 13.97
N ASP A 134 24.39 -7.60 14.63
CA ASP A 134 23.31 -8.06 15.49
C ASP A 134 23.04 -7.09 16.65
N GLN A 135 24.09 -6.50 17.23
CA GLN A 135 23.95 -5.48 18.26
C GLN A 135 23.27 -4.21 17.72
N TYR A 136 23.67 -3.71 16.54
CA TYR A 136 23.01 -2.56 15.90
C TYR A 136 21.53 -2.85 15.62
N ILE A 137 21.21 -4.05 15.10
CA ILE A 137 19.82 -4.49 14.87
C ILE A 137 19.03 -4.50 16.18
N PHE A 138 19.60 -5.05 17.25
CA PHE A 138 18.96 -5.13 18.55
C PHE A 138 18.69 -3.75 19.16
N GLU A 139 19.68 -2.85 19.12
CA GLU A 139 19.55 -1.48 19.63
C GLU A 139 18.45 -0.71 18.87
N GLU A 140 18.40 -0.87 17.55
CA GLU A 140 17.40 -0.18 16.73
C GLU A 140 15.99 -0.76 16.95
N LEU A 141 15.85 -2.09 17.12
CA LEU A 141 14.59 -2.72 17.49
C LEU A 141 14.07 -2.22 18.84
N MET A 142 14.95 -2.08 19.84
CA MET A 142 14.60 -1.54 21.15
C MET A 142 14.10 -0.10 21.03
N LEU A 143 14.76 0.72 20.22
CA LEU A 143 14.43 2.13 20.03
C LEU A 143 13.10 2.32 19.28
N ILE A 144 12.84 1.51 18.26
CA ILE A 144 11.55 1.48 17.57
C ILE A 144 10.44 1.09 18.57
N ASN A 145 10.64 0.01 19.34
CA ASN A 145 9.65 -0.45 20.31
C ASN A 145 9.43 0.52 21.48
N SER A 146 10.44 1.28 21.91
CA SER A 146 10.28 2.30 22.96
C SER A 146 9.53 3.55 22.49
N ASN A 147 9.61 3.85 21.19
CA ASN A 147 9.01 5.05 20.59
C ASN A 147 7.65 4.77 19.94
N LEU A 148 7.22 3.51 19.89
CA LEU A 148 5.92 3.09 19.39
C LEU A 148 4.82 3.39 20.41
N ASP A 149 4.27 4.60 20.37
CA ASP A 149 2.95 4.88 20.95
C ASP A 149 1.89 4.62 19.87
N GLU A 150 1.13 3.53 20.03
CA GLU A 150 0.08 3.11 19.09
C GLU A 150 -0.93 4.22 18.77
N ASN A 151 -1.09 5.23 19.64
CA ASN A 151 -2.01 6.35 19.45
C ASN A 151 -1.45 7.53 18.64
N CYS A 152 -0.13 7.57 18.39
CA CYS A 152 0.54 8.73 17.77
C CYS A 152 1.36 8.37 16.50
N ILE A 153 1.09 7.21 15.89
CA ILE A 153 1.85 6.75 14.73
C ILE A 153 1.47 7.56 13.48
N ASN A 154 2.45 8.25 12.89
CA ASN A 154 2.27 8.92 11.62
C ASN A 154 2.41 7.94 10.44
N THR A 155 1.88 8.33 9.28
CA THR A 155 1.91 7.49 8.08
C THR A 155 3.33 7.16 7.62
N SER A 156 4.29 8.06 7.89
CA SER A 156 5.69 7.82 7.53
C SER A 156 6.34 6.66 8.29
N ASN A 157 5.89 6.38 9.51
CA ASN A 157 6.50 5.41 10.43
C ASN A 157 5.61 4.20 10.71
N CYS A 158 4.46 4.05 10.05
CA CYS A 158 3.50 2.98 10.32
C CYS A 158 4.08 1.55 10.16
N PHE A 159 5.13 1.39 9.35
CA PHE A 159 5.82 0.10 9.20
C PHE A 159 6.61 -0.33 10.45
N ALA A 160 6.85 0.58 11.40
CA ALA A 160 7.37 0.25 12.73
C ALA A 160 6.50 -0.80 13.44
N LEU A 161 5.18 -0.77 13.23
CA LEU A 161 4.23 -1.74 13.81
C LEU A 161 4.55 -3.18 13.41
N LEU A 162 5.20 -3.40 12.27
CA LEU A 162 5.62 -4.72 11.83
C LEU A 162 6.83 -5.25 12.60
N PHE A 163 7.47 -4.46 13.46
CA PHE A 163 8.60 -4.90 14.30
C PHE A 163 8.22 -5.16 15.76
N LEU A 164 6.92 -5.21 16.07
CA LEU A 164 6.44 -5.68 17.36
C LEU A 164 6.78 -7.16 17.56
N GLU A 165 7.16 -7.52 18.80
CA GLU A 165 7.70 -8.84 19.12
C GLU A 165 6.73 -10.00 18.80
N ASN A 166 5.44 -9.79 19.02
CA ASN A 166 4.42 -10.79 18.73
C ASN A 166 3.91 -10.63 17.28
N LYS A 167 4.21 -11.61 16.43
CA LYS A 167 3.76 -11.63 15.02
C LYS A 167 2.27 -11.34 14.82
N LYS A 168 1.37 -11.91 15.63
CA LYS A 168 -0.08 -11.68 15.49
C LYS A 168 -0.44 -10.24 15.87
N GLN A 169 0.15 -9.72 16.94
CA GLN A 169 -0.03 -8.34 17.36
C GLN A 169 0.50 -7.37 16.29
N ALA A 170 1.71 -7.60 15.78
CA ALA A 170 2.32 -6.81 14.72
C ALA A 170 1.40 -6.68 13.49
N ILE A 171 0.87 -7.81 13.02
CA ILE A 171 -0.07 -7.84 11.90
C ILE A 171 -1.34 -7.09 12.25
N ASN A 172 -1.98 -7.39 13.39
CA ASN A 172 -3.25 -6.77 13.75
C ASN A 172 -3.12 -5.25 13.93
N SER A 173 -2.09 -4.77 14.65
CA SER A 173 -1.85 -3.33 14.84
C SER A 173 -1.59 -2.64 13.50
N PHE A 174 -0.77 -3.24 12.62
CA PHE A 174 -0.55 -2.70 11.28
C PHE A 174 -1.82 -2.66 10.42
N LEU A 175 -2.59 -3.74 10.38
CA LEU A 175 -3.84 -3.81 9.62
C LEU A 175 -4.90 -2.83 10.14
N ASN A 176 -5.00 -2.69 11.46
CA ASN A 176 -5.91 -1.74 12.10
C ASN A 176 -5.52 -0.30 11.76
N TYR A 177 -4.21 0.02 11.80
CA TYR A 177 -3.69 1.32 11.38
C TYR A 177 -4.04 1.63 9.92
N VAL A 178 -3.75 0.70 9.00
CA VAL A 178 -4.06 0.88 7.58
C VAL A 178 -5.57 1.06 7.38
N SER A 179 -6.39 0.25 8.05
CA SER A 179 -7.85 0.37 7.94
C SER A 179 -8.33 1.73 8.44
N LYS A 180 -7.95 2.12 9.66
CA LYS A 180 -8.45 3.33 10.30
C LYS A 180 -7.85 4.61 9.72
N GLU A 181 -6.54 4.74 9.79
CA GLU A 181 -5.82 6.00 9.54
C GLU A 181 -5.56 6.25 8.05
N ILE A 182 -5.48 5.19 7.24
CA ILE A 182 -5.30 5.30 5.80
C ILE A 182 -6.67 5.22 5.12
N ILE A 183 -7.37 4.08 5.20
CA ILE A 183 -8.58 3.83 4.42
C ILE A 183 -9.79 4.66 4.90
N TYR A 184 -10.09 4.67 6.21
CA TYR A 184 -11.29 5.34 6.74
C TYR A 184 -11.09 6.85 6.95
N GLU A 185 -9.96 7.28 7.53
CA GLU A 185 -9.77 8.65 8.01
C GLU A 185 -8.81 9.50 7.14
N GLY A 186 -7.90 8.87 6.38
CA GLY A 186 -6.68 9.54 5.89
C GLY A 186 -6.79 10.41 4.64
N GLY A 187 -7.84 10.24 3.84
CA GLY A 187 -7.97 10.93 2.54
C GLY A 187 -6.76 10.71 1.60
N LYS A 188 -6.70 11.40 0.46
CA LYS A 188 -5.68 11.14 -0.58
C LYS A 188 -4.23 11.38 -0.13
N SER A 189 -4.02 12.38 0.73
CA SER A 189 -2.69 12.76 1.24
C SER A 189 -2.03 11.62 2.02
N ASN A 190 -2.75 11.05 3.00
CA ASN A 190 -2.18 9.96 3.81
C ASN A 190 -2.01 8.69 2.96
N HIS A 191 -2.88 8.42 1.99
CA HIS A 191 -2.68 7.29 1.08
C HIS A 191 -1.40 7.44 0.23
N GLN A 192 -1.15 8.61 -0.36
CA GLN A 192 0.07 8.86 -1.14
C GLN A 192 1.32 8.76 -0.26
N SER A 193 1.29 9.38 0.92
CA SER A 193 2.37 9.28 1.90
C SER A 193 2.63 7.82 2.28
N PHE A 194 1.58 7.02 2.46
CA PHE A 194 1.69 5.61 2.82
C PHE A 194 2.37 4.78 1.72
N ILE A 195 2.02 5.01 0.45
CA ILE A 195 2.69 4.33 -0.67
C ILE A 195 4.17 4.69 -0.72
N LEU A 196 4.50 5.99 -0.62
CA LEU A 196 5.89 6.43 -0.65
C LEU A 196 6.68 5.78 0.50
N SER A 197 6.06 5.69 1.69
CA SER A 197 6.64 4.98 2.82
C SER A 197 6.80 3.48 2.58
N LYS A 198 5.80 2.81 1.99
CA LYS A 198 5.88 1.39 1.61
C LYS A 198 7.01 1.14 0.63
N ASP A 199 7.08 1.94 -0.43
CA ASP A 199 8.07 1.78 -1.49
C ASP A 199 9.48 2.07 -0.96
N ARG A 200 9.64 3.09 -0.12
CA ARG A 200 10.89 3.38 0.59
C ARG A 200 11.28 2.24 1.54
N PHE A 201 10.34 1.73 2.32
CA PHE A 201 10.56 0.61 3.25
C PHE A 201 11.07 -0.63 2.51
N PHE A 202 10.38 -1.05 1.45
CA PHE A 202 10.81 -2.19 0.64
C PHE A 202 12.04 -1.92 -0.22
N HIS A 203 12.30 -0.67 -0.60
CA HIS A 203 13.54 -0.28 -1.27
C HIS A 203 14.77 -0.46 -0.39
N PHE A 204 14.68 -0.16 0.91
CA PHE A 204 15.78 -0.36 1.85
C PHE A 204 15.90 -1.80 2.31
N LEU A 205 14.78 -2.48 2.56
CA LEU A 205 14.77 -3.88 2.99
C LEU A 205 15.22 -4.82 1.86
N GLN A 206 14.84 -4.54 0.61
CA GLN A 206 15.12 -5.36 -0.58
C GLN A 206 14.81 -6.86 -0.40
N LEU A 207 13.74 -7.15 0.33
CA LEU A 207 13.12 -8.46 0.46
C LEU A 207 11.66 -8.33 0.05
N ASP A 208 11.08 -9.40 -0.50
CA ASP A 208 9.66 -9.41 -0.88
C ASP A 208 8.71 -9.59 0.32
N PHE A 209 9.26 -9.71 1.52
CA PHE A 209 8.51 -9.85 2.77
C PHE A 209 9.26 -9.24 3.96
N VAL A 210 8.53 -9.02 5.05
CA VAL A 210 9.08 -8.55 6.33
C VAL A 210 9.40 -9.76 7.20
N PRO A 211 10.66 -9.99 7.59
CA PRO A 211 11.02 -11.07 8.50
C PRO A 211 10.47 -10.81 9.91
N ASN A 212 10.14 -11.87 10.63
CA ASN A 212 9.69 -11.81 12.01
C ASN A 212 10.88 -11.75 12.93
N ILE A 213 11.17 -10.56 13.44
CA ILE A 213 12.35 -10.32 14.27
C ILE A 213 11.92 -9.94 15.68
N SER A 214 12.47 -10.65 16.65
CA SER A 214 12.25 -10.49 18.08
C SER A 214 13.59 -10.47 18.81
N TYR A 215 13.55 -10.10 20.09
CA TYR A 215 14.70 -10.20 20.99
C TYR A 215 15.22 -11.62 21.16
N SER A 216 14.40 -12.63 20.89
CA SER A 216 14.76 -14.04 21.00
C SER A 216 15.36 -14.63 19.71
N ASN A 217 15.13 -14.03 18.54
CA ASN A 217 15.53 -14.61 17.27
C ASN A 217 16.40 -13.72 16.36
N TYR A 218 16.66 -12.46 16.72
CA TYR A 218 17.44 -11.56 15.86
C TYR A 218 18.84 -12.07 15.53
N LYS A 219 19.45 -12.87 16.41
CA LYS A 219 20.76 -13.53 16.20
C LYS A 219 20.69 -14.77 15.32
N GLN A 220 19.50 -15.22 14.92
CA GLN A 220 19.37 -16.39 14.05
C GLN A 220 20.11 -16.14 12.72
N SER A 221 20.61 -17.25 12.15
CA SER A 221 21.34 -17.27 10.88
C SER A 221 20.39 -17.03 9.70
N LEU A 222 20.80 -17.41 8.49
CA LEU A 222 20.04 -17.22 7.25
C LEU A 222 18.55 -17.63 7.32
N ASN A 223 18.19 -18.56 8.22
CA ASN A 223 16.80 -18.97 8.46
C ASN A 223 15.85 -17.82 8.81
N LEU A 224 16.33 -16.74 9.44
CA LEU A 224 15.51 -15.56 9.75
C LEU A 224 14.88 -14.94 8.49
N PHE A 225 15.56 -15.09 7.34
CA PHE A 225 15.16 -14.54 6.05
C PHE A 225 14.51 -15.59 5.14
N LYS A 226 13.90 -16.63 5.73
CA LYS A 226 13.04 -17.58 5.01
C LYS A 226 11.57 -17.22 5.17
N GLU A 227 10.74 -17.58 4.19
CA GLU A 227 9.30 -17.32 4.21
C GLU A 227 8.58 -17.91 5.44
N GLU A 228 9.07 -19.00 6.00
CA GLU A 228 8.54 -19.59 7.24
C GLU A 228 8.60 -18.63 8.44
N ASN A 229 9.57 -17.72 8.43
CA ASN A 229 9.76 -16.68 9.44
C ASN A 229 9.21 -15.31 8.99
N MET A 230 8.36 -15.24 7.96
CA MET A 230 7.69 -14.01 7.51
C MET A 230 6.65 -13.51 8.53
N ILE A 231 6.55 -12.19 8.71
CA ILE A 231 5.37 -11.52 9.29
C ILE A 231 4.30 -11.36 8.21
N ILE A 232 4.65 -10.62 7.16
CA ILE A 232 3.77 -10.29 6.04
C ILE A 232 4.60 -10.06 4.77
N SER A 233 4.09 -10.48 3.63
CA SER A 233 4.70 -10.22 2.32
C SER A 233 4.31 -8.85 1.78
N LYS A 234 5.15 -8.28 0.91
CA LYS A 234 4.83 -7.09 0.12
C LYS A 234 3.52 -7.28 -0.65
N LYS A 235 3.32 -8.46 -1.25
CA LYS A 235 2.08 -8.82 -1.96
C LYS A 235 0.87 -8.81 -1.03
N GLN A 236 0.98 -9.33 0.20
CA GLN A 236 -0.11 -9.26 1.18
C GLN A 236 -0.40 -7.82 1.61
N ILE A 237 0.63 -7.00 1.80
CA ILE A 237 0.46 -5.56 2.05
C ILE A 237 -0.27 -4.90 0.87
N ASP A 238 0.13 -5.18 -0.37
CA ASP A 238 -0.52 -4.67 -1.58
C ASP A 238 -2.00 -5.13 -1.70
N ILE A 239 -2.33 -6.34 -1.25
CA ILE A 239 -3.71 -6.85 -1.15
C ILE A 239 -4.50 -6.08 -0.08
N VAL A 240 -3.92 -5.87 1.11
CA VAL A 240 -4.57 -5.13 2.21
C VAL A 240 -4.86 -3.68 1.84
N ILE A 241 -3.93 -3.05 1.12
CA ILE A 241 -4.09 -1.67 0.62
C ILE A 241 -5.09 -1.62 -0.55
N GLY A 242 -5.44 -2.77 -1.12
CA GLY A 242 -6.36 -2.86 -2.25
C GLY A 242 -5.81 -2.08 -3.46
N GLN A 243 -4.70 -2.56 -4.06
CA GLN A 243 -4.20 -1.96 -5.31
C GLN A 243 -5.25 -1.90 -6.44
N GLU A 244 -6.36 -2.64 -6.34
CA GLU A 244 -7.49 -2.53 -7.29
C GLU A 244 -8.55 -1.49 -6.88
N GLU A 245 -8.77 -1.24 -5.59
CA GLU A 245 -9.92 -0.44 -5.16
C GLU A 245 -9.65 1.04 -4.97
N PHE A 246 -8.40 1.50 -4.86
CA PHE A 246 -8.10 2.94 -4.77
C PHE A 246 -7.24 3.49 -5.91
N PHE A 247 -6.39 2.66 -6.51
CA PHE A 247 -5.44 3.06 -7.57
C PHE A 247 -5.93 2.75 -8.99
N GLN A 248 -6.72 1.68 -9.16
CA GLN A 248 -7.49 1.41 -10.38
C GLN A 248 -8.93 1.90 -10.30
N LYS A 249 -9.18 2.95 -9.51
CA LYS A 249 -10.47 3.63 -9.40
C LYS A 249 -10.82 4.31 -10.73
N LYS A 250 -11.11 3.50 -11.74
CA LYS A 250 -11.93 3.85 -12.88
C LYS A 250 -13.22 4.39 -12.25
N LEU A 251 -13.67 5.54 -12.73
CA LEU A 251 -14.74 6.36 -12.12
C LEU A 251 -15.94 5.51 -11.68
N PRO A 252 -16.72 5.89 -10.65
CA PRO A 252 -17.98 5.22 -10.38
C PRO A 252 -18.77 5.03 -11.69
N LEU A 253 -19.24 3.80 -11.95
CA LEU A 253 -19.96 3.42 -13.18
C LEU A 253 -19.16 3.39 -14.48
N HIS A 254 -17.83 3.47 -14.44
CA HIS A 254 -16.97 3.40 -15.63
C HIS A 254 -17.13 2.13 -16.49
N GLU A 255 -17.70 1.04 -15.95
CA GLU A 255 -17.94 -0.20 -16.68
C GLU A 255 -19.19 -0.12 -17.55
N LEU A 256 -20.09 0.84 -17.27
CA LEU A 256 -21.30 1.07 -18.04
C LEU A 256 -20.99 1.85 -19.31
N LYS A 257 -21.67 1.47 -20.40
CA LYS A 257 -21.62 2.20 -21.67
C LYS A 257 -22.53 3.43 -21.64
N LEU A 258 -22.30 4.37 -22.55
CA LEU A 258 -23.11 5.61 -22.64
C LEU A 258 -24.60 5.31 -22.75
N GLU A 259 -24.98 4.29 -23.54
CA GLU A 259 -26.39 3.91 -23.72
C GLU A 259 -27.07 3.39 -22.44
N GLU A 260 -26.29 3.02 -21.42
CA GLU A 260 -26.77 2.49 -20.14
C GLU A 260 -26.91 3.59 -19.08
N LEU A 261 -26.28 4.75 -19.28
CA LEU A 261 -26.38 5.94 -18.44
C LEU A 261 -27.57 6.82 -18.85
N PHE A 262 -28.03 7.67 -17.94
CA PHE A 262 -29.08 8.65 -18.26
C PHE A 262 -28.56 9.76 -19.18
N SER A 263 -29.40 10.24 -20.09
CA SER A 263 -29.08 11.30 -21.05
C SER A 263 -29.97 12.51 -20.82
N PHE A 264 -29.37 13.66 -20.47
CA PHE A 264 -30.08 14.93 -20.28
C PHE A 264 -31.05 15.29 -21.40
N ASN A 265 -30.69 15.00 -22.65
CA ASN A 265 -31.50 15.38 -23.82
C ASN A 265 -32.68 14.44 -24.10
N ASN A 266 -32.56 13.17 -23.71
CA ASN A 266 -33.52 12.13 -24.12
C ASN A 266 -34.38 11.63 -22.94
N ASP A 267 -33.81 11.61 -21.74
CA ASP A 267 -34.42 11.00 -20.58
C ASP A 267 -35.12 12.02 -19.67
N PHE A 268 -34.82 13.31 -19.81
CA PHE A 268 -35.36 14.36 -18.95
C PHE A 268 -36.10 15.40 -19.78
N PRO A 269 -37.42 15.59 -19.57
CA PRO A 269 -38.13 16.71 -20.18
C PRO A 269 -37.56 18.04 -19.69
N LYS A 270 -37.23 18.95 -20.62
CA LYS A 270 -36.55 20.21 -20.29
C LYS A 270 -37.31 21.03 -19.24
N GLU A 271 -38.63 21.02 -19.33
CA GLU A 271 -39.56 21.70 -18.43
C GLU A 271 -39.65 21.09 -17.02
N LYS A 272 -39.03 19.92 -16.78
CA LYS A 272 -39.02 19.21 -15.49
C LYS A 272 -37.62 19.10 -14.86
N VAL A 273 -36.56 19.56 -15.54
CA VAL A 273 -35.17 19.43 -15.06
C VAL A 273 -34.97 20.15 -13.73
N ASP A 274 -35.42 21.40 -13.61
CA ASP A 274 -35.25 22.19 -12.38
C ASP A 274 -36.01 21.55 -11.21
N TYR A 275 -37.25 21.14 -11.45
CA TYR A 275 -38.06 20.40 -10.49
C TYR A 275 -37.35 19.13 -9.98
N MET A 276 -36.84 18.30 -10.90
CA MET A 276 -36.11 17.09 -10.54
C MET A 276 -34.85 17.42 -9.73
N ASN A 277 -34.08 18.42 -10.15
CA ASN A 277 -32.87 18.85 -9.44
C ASN A 277 -33.18 19.30 -8.01
N ASP A 278 -34.25 20.08 -7.81
CA ASP A 278 -34.65 20.56 -6.50
C ASP A 278 -35.07 19.41 -5.58
N ILE A 279 -35.88 18.47 -6.08
CA ILE A 279 -36.31 17.29 -5.33
C ILE A 279 -35.11 16.41 -4.96
N LEU A 280 -34.24 16.08 -5.92
CA LEU A 280 -33.08 15.23 -5.65
C LEU A 280 -32.10 15.91 -4.71
N LYS A 281 -31.82 17.21 -4.89
CA LYS A 281 -30.94 17.96 -4.00
C LYS A 281 -31.48 17.94 -2.56
N ALA A 282 -32.75 18.27 -2.36
CA ALA A 282 -33.37 18.26 -1.03
C ALA A 282 -33.37 16.86 -0.41
N PHE A 283 -33.64 15.82 -1.22
CA PHE A 283 -33.59 14.43 -0.77
C PHE A 283 -32.20 14.02 -0.28
N PHE A 284 -31.15 14.29 -1.05
CA PHE A 284 -29.77 13.95 -0.67
C PHE A 284 -29.24 14.82 0.48
N GLU A 285 -29.68 16.08 0.60
CA GLU A 285 -29.32 16.94 1.72
C GLU A 285 -29.85 16.38 3.05
N VAL A 286 -31.09 15.89 3.04
CA VAL A 286 -31.66 15.16 4.17
C VAL A 286 -30.95 13.83 4.41
N LEU A 287 -30.71 13.05 3.35
CA LEU A 287 -30.14 11.71 3.44
C LEU A 287 -28.71 11.71 4.00
N CYS A 288 -27.91 12.70 3.59
CA CYS A 288 -26.49 12.80 3.95
C CYS A 288 -26.22 13.72 5.14
N GLU A 289 -27.22 14.47 5.60
CA GLU A 289 -27.14 15.39 6.74
C GLU A 289 -25.90 16.32 6.63
N ASN A 290 -25.09 16.39 7.69
CA ASN A 290 -23.87 17.21 7.74
C ASN A 290 -22.77 16.76 6.76
N LYS A 291 -22.89 15.58 6.14
CA LYS A 291 -21.96 15.06 5.12
C LYS A 291 -22.41 15.34 3.68
N PHE A 292 -23.45 16.17 3.47
CA PHE A 292 -23.97 16.47 2.14
C PHE A 292 -22.99 17.23 1.22
N THR A 293 -22.06 18.00 1.79
CA THR A 293 -21.14 18.86 1.02
C THR A 293 -19.70 18.38 1.09
N TYR A 294 -18.95 18.61 0.00
CA TYR A 294 -17.51 18.37 -0.07
C TYR A 294 -16.87 19.51 -0.86
N GLY A 295 -16.06 20.34 -0.20
CA GLY A 295 -15.57 21.57 -0.81
C GLY A 295 -16.73 22.48 -1.25
N GLU A 296 -16.76 22.86 -2.52
CA GLU A 296 -17.79 23.72 -3.12
C GLU A 296 -18.92 22.93 -3.82
N THR A 297 -18.88 21.60 -3.79
CA THR A 297 -19.88 20.74 -4.42
C THR A 297 -20.70 19.95 -3.40
N ASN A 298 -21.70 19.20 -3.87
CA ASN A 298 -22.55 18.37 -3.04
C ASN A 298 -22.72 16.95 -3.59
N VAL A 299 -23.07 16.04 -2.69
CA VAL A 299 -23.19 14.61 -2.96
C VAL A 299 -24.19 14.30 -4.06
N PHE A 300 -25.31 15.04 -4.13
CA PHE A 300 -26.28 14.89 -5.21
C PHE A 300 -25.64 15.14 -6.58
N LYS A 301 -24.97 16.28 -6.77
CA LYS A 301 -24.33 16.64 -8.06
C LYS A 301 -23.31 15.58 -8.50
N LEU A 302 -22.54 15.07 -7.55
CA LEU A 302 -21.50 14.07 -7.79
C LEU A 302 -22.07 12.69 -8.15
N PHE A 303 -23.08 12.24 -7.41
CA PHE A 303 -23.80 11.01 -7.71
C PHE A 303 -24.50 11.10 -9.07
N PHE A 304 -25.20 12.21 -9.31
CA PHE A 304 -25.98 12.40 -10.52
C PHE A 304 -25.10 12.51 -11.77
N SER A 305 -23.98 13.26 -11.70
CA SER A 305 -23.00 13.33 -12.79
C SER A 305 -22.42 11.95 -13.12
N SER A 306 -22.17 11.11 -12.11
CA SER A 306 -21.75 9.71 -12.34
C SER A 306 -22.80 8.90 -13.11
N CYS A 307 -24.09 9.18 -12.90
CA CYS A 307 -25.20 8.48 -13.55
C CYS A 307 -25.48 8.97 -14.99
N THR A 308 -24.96 10.14 -15.37
CA THR A 308 -25.27 10.80 -16.65
C THR A 308 -24.07 10.96 -17.57
N GLU A 309 -22.84 10.91 -17.06
CA GLU A 309 -21.61 11.19 -17.80
C GLU A 309 -20.65 10.00 -17.74
N ILE A 310 -20.06 9.59 -18.87
CA ILE A 310 -18.95 8.62 -18.87
C ILE A 310 -17.70 9.21 -18.22
N TYR A 311 -17.47 10.50 -18.47
CA TYR A 311 -16.34 11.27 -17.94
C TYR A 311 -16.88 12.50 -17.20
N PRO A 312 -17.39 12.32 -15.97
CA PRO A 312 -17.80 13.42 -15.11
C PRO A 312 -16.78 14.55 -15.06
N SER A 313 -17.27 15.79 -15.15
CA SER A 313 -16.44 17.00 -15.07
C SER A 313 -15.78 17.23 -13.70
N TYR A 314 -16.25 16.54 -12.66
CA TYR A 314 -15.72 16.62 -11.30
C TYR A 314 -14.41 15.86 -11.14
N SER A 315 -13.60 16.27 -10.16
CA SER A 315 -12.39 15.54 -9.82
C SER A 315 -12.71 14.14 -9.30
N LYS A 316 -11.76 13.22 -9.48
CA LYS A 316 -11.89 11.85 -8.95
C LYS A 316 -12.20 11.85 -7.45
N ASP A 317 -11.56 12.73 -6.69
CA ASP A 317 -11.67 12.77 -5.24
C ASP A 317 -13.10 13.16 -4.81
N GLU A 318 -13.71 14.14 -5.48
CA GLU A 318 -15.10 14.53 -5.26
C GLU A 318 -16.06 13.37 -5.59
N LEU A 319 -15.89 12.73 -6.75
CA LEU A 319 -16.75 11.60 -7.15
C LEU A 319 -16.66 10.43 -6.19
N TYR A 320 -15.46 10.17 -5.63
CA TYR A 320 -15.27 9.13 -4.64
C TYR A 320 -15.81 9.46 -3.27
N TYR A 321 -15.79 10.73 -2.88
CA TYR A 321 -16.44 11.15 -1.65
C TYR A 321 -17.92 10.73 -1.65
N ALA A 322 -18.65 11.09 -2.71
CA ALA A 322 -20.06 10.73 -2.86
C ALA A 322 -20.26 9.20 -2.94
N TYR A 323 -19.45 8.50 -3.75
CA TYR A 323 -19.54 7.05 -3.89
C TYR A 323 -19.33 6.32 -2.57
N ASN A 324 -18.29 6.68 -1.82
CA ASN A 324 -17.96 6.05 -0.54
C ASN A 324 -19.04 6.35 0.50
N LEU A 325 -19.47 7.61 0.62
CA LEU A 325 -20.50 8.02 1.58
C LEU A 325 -21.82 7.29 1.33
N LEU A 326 -22.29 7.25 0.09
CA LEU A 326 -23.57 6.61 -0.24
C LEU A 326 -23.51 5.09 -0.04
N ASN A 327 -22.39 4.45 -0.39
CA ASN A 327 -22.19 3.02 -0.10
C ASN A 327 -22.10 2.74 1.41
N GLU A 328 -21.47 3.62 2.20
CA GLU A 328 -21.45 3.53 3.67
C GLU A 328 -22.88 3.59 4.24
N LEU A 329 -23.69 4.55 3.78
CA LEU A 329 -25.08 4.69 4.25
C LEU A 329 -25.94 3.47 3.88
N VAL A 330 -25.86 2.99 2.63
CA VAL A 330 -26.61 1.82 2.16
C VAL A 330 -26.20 0.53 2.86
N SER A 331 -24.90 0.35 3.15
CA SER A 331 -24.40 -0.84 3.84
C SER A 331 -24.77 -0.86 5.32
N LYS A 332 -24.89 0.30 5.97
CA LYS A 332 -25.33 0.42 7.37
C LYS A 332 -26.81 0.20 7.54
N ASP A 333 -27.62 0.66 6.58
CA ASP A 333 -29.07 0.55 6.64
C ASP A 333 -29.69 0.31 5.25
N LYS A 334 -30.27 -0.89 5.06
CA LYS A 334 -30.94 -1.28 3.83
C LYS A 334 -32.12 -0.35 3.46
N VAL A 335 -32.72 0.36 4.44
CA VAL A 335 -33.81 1.30 4.22
C VAL A 335 -33.36 2.48 3.36
N VAL A 336 -32.09 2.91 3.50
CA VAL A 336 -31.49 3.97 2.67
C VAL A 336 -31.55 3.60 1.19
N PHE A 337 -31.25 2.34 0.84
CA PHE A 337 -31.34 1.89 -0.55
C PHE A 337 -32.77 1.95 -1.07
N TYR A 338 -33.75 1.56 -0.25
CA TYR A 338 -35.17 1.66 -0.60
C TYR A 338 -35.62 3.10 -0.78
N GLN A 339 -35.17 4.03 0.06
CA GLN A 339 -35.45 5.46 -0.09
C GLN A 339 -34.87 6.01 -1.41
N ILE A 340 -33.62 5.68 -1.74
CA ILE A 340 -33.00 6.07 -3.01
C ILE A 340 -33.81 5.52 -4.19
N LEU A 341 -34.18 4.23 -4.18
CA LEU A 341 -34.98 3.65 -5.24
C LEU A 341 -36.36 4.32 -5.36
N SER A 342 -37.02 4.58 -4.23
CA SER A 342 -38.35 5.19 -4.17
C SER A 342 -38.38 6.60 -4.74
N VAL A 343 -37.38 7.44 -4.47
CA VAL A 343 -37.38 8.82 -5.02
C VAL A 343 -37.32 8.81 -6.55
N PHE A 344 -36.55 7.89 -7.15
CA PHE A 344 -36.53 7.75 -8.61
C PHE A 344 -37.82 7.15 -9.18
N ILE A 345 -38.51 6.27 -8.45
CA ILE A 345 -39.84 5.76 -8.87
C ILE A 345 -40.87 6.89 -8.86
N VAL A 346 -40.86 7.75 -7.85
CA VAL A 346 -41.77 8.91 -7.78
C VAL A 346 -41.49 9.90 -8.91
N LEU A 347 -40.21 10.18 -9.19
CA LEU A 347 -39.81 11.03 -10.32
C LEU A 347 -40.14 10.40 -11.68
N HIS A 348 -40.11 9.06 -11.79
CA HIS A 348 -40.57 8.36 -12.98
C HIS A 348 -42.08 8.52 -13.19
N ASN A 349 -42.87 8.30 -12.14
CA ASN A 349 -44.33 8.34 -12.19
C ASN A 349 -44.90 9.76 -12.42
N SER A 350 -44.10 10.79 -12.12
CA SER A 350 -44.42 12.21 -12.40
C SER A 350 -43.91 12.69 -13.77
N ASP A 351 -43.46 11.76 -14.62
CA ASP A 351 -42.86 12.01 -15.93
C ASP A 351 -41.60 12.90 -15.91
N ALA A 352 -40.98 13.11 -14.74
CA ALA A 352 -39.76 13.93 -14.62
C ALA A 352 -38.50 13.20 -15.12
N ILE A 353 -38.50 11.86 -15.09
CA ILE A 353 -37.42 11.02 -15.61
C ILE A 353 -38.00 9.85 -16.43
N LYS A 354 -37.59 9.76 -17.70
CA LYS A 354 -37.91 8.66 -18.62
C LYS A 354 -36.85 7.56 -18.52
N LEU A 355 -37.19 6.36 -19.02
CA LEU A 355 -36.30 5.20 -19.07
C LEU A 355 -35.73 4.72 -17.71
N VAL A 356 -36.31 5.18 -16.59
CA VAL A 356 -36.01 4.66 -15.25
C VAL A 356 -36.13 3.13 -15.18
N PRO A 357 -37.17 2.46 -15.76
CA PRO A 357 -37.27 1.00 -15.71
C PRO A 357 -36.12 0.25 -16.39
N THR A 358 -35.43 0.87 -17.36
CA THR A 358 -34.38 0.20 -18.16
C THR A 358 -32.98 0.54 -17.69
N LYS A 359 -32.73 1.78 -17.27
CA LYS A 359 -31.40 2.30 -16.91
C LYS A 359 -31.10 2.23 -15.42
N LEU A 360 -32.03 2.67 -14.56
CA LEU A 360 -31.79 2.79 -13.12
C LEU A 360 -31.35 1.47 -12.45
N PRO A 361 -31.95 0.30 -12.73
CA PRO A 361 -31.52 -0.95 -12.12
C PRO A 361 -30.05 -1.29 -12.40
N LYS A 362 -29.56 -0.99 -13.61
CA LYS A 362 -28.15 -1.22 -13.97
C LYS A 362 -27.24 -0.27 -13.22
N ILE A 363 -27.60 1.02 -13.21
CA ILE A 363 -26.88 2.09 -12.52
C ILE A 363 -26.76 1.77 -11.03
N LEU A 364 -27.88 1.51 -10.34
CA LEU A 364 -27.87 1.27 -8.89
C LEU A 364 -27.14 -0.02 -8.52
N SER A 365 -27.30 -1.11 -9.27
CA SER A 365 -26.55 -2.35 -9.00
C SER A 365 -25.04 -2.19 -9.22
N ALA A 366 -24.61 -1.38 -10.19
CA ALA A 366 -23.20 -1.12 -10.43
C ALA A 366 -22.61 -0.11 -9.43
N TYR A 367 -23.41 0.88 -8.99
CA TYR A 367 -22.98 1.91 -8.03
C TYR A 367 -22.90 1.36 -6.60
N PHE A 368 -23.83 0.48 -6.22
CA PHE A 368 -23.95 -0.05 -4.87
C PHE A 368 -23.55 -1.53 -4.84
N LYS A 369 -22.25 -1.80 -4.68
CA LYS A 369 -21.67 -3.17 -4.76
C LYS A 369 -22.16 -4.15 -3.66
N GLY A 370 -22.89 -3.65 -2.66
CA GLY A 370 -23.53 -4.43 -1.59
C GLY A 370 -25.06 -4.39 -1.60
N SER A 371 -25.71 -3.97 -2.71
CA SER A 371 -27.17 -3.80 -2.75
C SER A 371 -27.92 -5.10 -2.45
N THR A 372 -28.94 -5.03 -1.59
CA THR A 372 -29.80 -6.17 -1.20
C THR A 372 -30.76 -6.63 -2.31
N LEU A 373 -31.04 -5.78 -3.31
CA LEU A 373 -31.96 -6.08 -4.41
C LEU A 373 -31.21 -6.38 -5.72
N SER A 374 -31.60 -7.48 -6.37
CA SER A 374 -31.13 -7.79 -7.72
C SER A 374 -31.71 -6.82 -8.76
N GLN A 375 -31.01 -6.67 -9.89
CA GLN A 375 -31.50 -5.85 -11.02
C GLN A 375 -32.91 -6.24 -11.49
N SER A 376 -33.22 -7.54 -11.49
CA SER A 376 -34.54 -8.04 -11.91
C SER A 376 -35.63 -7.62 -10.92
N THR A 377 -35.34 -7.67 -9.61
CA THR A 377 -36.27 -7.21 -8.57
C THR A 377 -36.54 -5.72 -8.69
N MET A 378 -35.50 -4.89 -8.88
CA MET A 378 -35.66 -3.46 -9.09
C MET A 378 -36.52 -3.15 -10.32
N ARG A 379 -36.29 -3.84 -11.45
CA ARG A 379 -37.14 -3.70 -12.65
C ARG A 379 -38.61 -4.03 -12.37
N GLN A 380 -38.87 -5.10 -11.63
CA GLN A 380 -40.23 -5.49 -11.28
C GLN A 380 -40.91 -4.47 -10.38
N TYR A 381 -40.16 -3.87 -9.45
CA TYR A 381 -40.67 -2.79 -8.60
C TYR A 381 -41.01 -1.55 -9.44
N ILE A 382 -40.07 -1.06 -10.24
CA ILE A 382 -40.30 0.15 -11.06
C ILE A 382 -41.45 -0.05 -12.06
N SER A 383 -41.59 -1.25 -12.65
CA SER A 383 -42.66 -1.53 -13.63
C SER A 383 -44.03 -1.85 -13.02
N GLY A 384 -44.16 -1.86 -11.69
CA GLY A 384 -45.41 -2.22 -11.01
C GLY A 384 -45.86 -3.67 -11.20
N LYS A 385 -44.95 -4.55 -11.66
CA LYS A 385 -45.25 -5.97 -11.98
C LYS A 385 -45.08 -6.91 -10.80
N ALA A 386 -44.44 -6.47 -9.72
CA ALA A 386 -44.31 -7.24 -8.48
C ALA A 386 -45.17 -6.65 -7.35
N LYS A 387 -45.56 -7.52 -6.42
CA LYS A 387 -46.02 -7.06 -5.11
C LYS A 387 -44.82 -6.54 -4.32
N TYR A 388 -44.87 -5.26 -3.95
CA TYR A 388 -43.91 -4.68 -3.03
C TYR A 388 -43.92 -5.40 -1.68
N SER A 389 -42.77 -5.45 -1.02
CA SER A 389 -42.77 -5.79 0.41
C SER A 389 -43.53 -4.72 1.19
N LYS A 390 -44.12 -5.07 2.34
CA LYS A 390 -44.82 -4.08 3.19
C LYS A 390 -43.91 -2.92 3.59
N GLU A 391 -42.65 -3.23 3.91
CA GLU A 391 -41.60 -2.27 4.23
C GLU A 391 -41.34 -1.30 3.06
N PHE A 392 -41.12 -1.82 1.85
CA PHE A 392 -40.87 -0.99 0.67
C PHE A 392 -42.08 -0.13 0.29
N LEU A 393 -43.30 -0.68 0.40
CA LEU A 393 -44.52 0.08 0.12
C LEU A 393 -44.72 1.25 1.10
N SER A 394 -44.40 1.07 2.39
CA SER A 394 -44.43 2.16 3.38
C SER A 394 -43.48 3.28 2.96
N ILE A 395 -42.22 2.93 2.70
CA ILE A 395 -41.18 3.88 2.29
C ILE A 395 -41.55 4.60 0.99
N LEU A 396 -42.09 3.87 0.00
CA LEU A 396 -42.51 4.46 -1.26
C LEU A 396 -43.63 5.49 -1.06
N ASN A 397 -44.63 5.17 -0.24
CA ASN A 397 -45.71 6.10 0.07
C ASN A 397 -45.20 7.33 0.82
N GLU A 398 -44.31 7.15 1.80
CA GLU A 398 -43.71 8.26 2.56
C GLU A 398 -42.90 9.20 1.67
N VAL A 399 -42.06 8.65 0.78
CA VAL A 399 -41.30 9.44 -0.20
C VAL A 399 -42.23 10.16 -1.16
N ASN A 400 -43.30 9.50 -1.63
CA ASN A 400 -44.31 10.13 -2.49
C ASN A 400 -45.01 11.31 -1.78
N ASP A 401 -45.46 11.11 -0.55
CA ASP A 401 -46.11 12.15 0.24
C ASP A 401 -45.18 13.34 0.50
N TRP A 402 -43.89 13.08 0.74
CA TRP A 402 -42.88 14.11 0.89
C TRP A 402 -42.64 14.91 -0.39
N VAL A 403 -42.54 14.24 -1.55
CA VAL A 403 -42.40 14.92 -2.86
C VAL A 403 -43.63 15.79 -3.15
N VAL A 404 -44.84 15.25 -2.98
CA VAL A 404 -46.10 15.98 -3.19
C VAL A 404 -46.25 17.17 -2.23
N ALA A 405 -45.76 17.05 -1.00
CA ALA A 405 -45.80 18.16 -0.05
C ALA A 405 -44.77 19.25 -0.40
N SER A 406 -43.60 18.85 -0.89
CA SER A 406 -42.55 19.75 -1.38
C SER A 406 -43.03 20.57 -2.59
N GLU A 407 -43.78 19.95 -3.52
CA GLU A 407 -44.44 20.64 -4.65
C GLU A 407 -45.42 21.74 -4.21
N LYS A 408 -46.08 21.55 -3.06
CA LYS A 408 -47.07 22.50 -2.53
C LYS A 408 -46.43 23.61 -1.69
N GLY A 409 -45.10 23.74 -1.71
CA GLY A 409 -44.36 24.77 -0.96
C GLY A 409 -44.42 24.59 0.56
N LYS A 410 -44.81 23.41 1.05
CA LYS A 410 -44.80 23.10 2.48
C LYS A 410 -43.43 22.55 2.84
N ARG A 411 -42.72 23.22 3.76
CA ARG A 411 -41.52 22.64 4.39
C ARG A 411 -41.96 21.46 5.25
N VAL A 412 -41.89 20.25 4.68
CA VAL A 412 -42.04 19.02 5.45
C VAL A 412 -40.65 18.60 5.89
N ASN A 413 -40.40 18.65 7.20
CA ASN A 413 -39.21 18.05 7.77
C ASN A 413 -39.26 16.56 7.48
N PHE A 414 -38.34 16.08 6.66
CA PHE A 414 -38.01 14.66 6.52
C PHE A 414 -37.19 14.27 7.77
N GLN A 415 -37.77 14.43 8.96
CA GLN A 415 -37.18 13.83 10.16
C GLN A 415 -37.56 12.36 10.10
N ARG A 416 -36.52 11.51 9.94
CA ARG A 416 -36.52 10.06 10.16
C ARG A 416 -37.84 9.56 10.77
N VAL A 417 -38.74 9.05 9.94
CA VAL A 417 -39.70 8.06 10.41
C VAL A 417 -38.87 6.79 10.59
N ILE A 418 -38.37 6.59 11.83
CA ILE A 418 -37.91 5.29 12.32
C ILE A 418 -39.15 4.48 12.71
#